data_AF-A0A6J7ZYK7-F1
#
_entry.id   AF-A0A6J7ZYK7-F1
#
_cell.length_a   1.000
_cell.length_b   1.000
_cell.length_c   1.000
_cell.angle_alpha   90.00
_cell.angle_beta   90.00
_cell.angle_gamma   90.00
#
_symmetry.space_group_name_H-M   'P 1'
#
loop_
_entity.id
_entity.type
_entity.pdbx_description
1 polymer ?
#
loop_
_entity_poly.entity_id
_entity_poly.type
_entity_poly.pdbx_seq_one_letter_code
_entity_poly.pdbx_strand_id
1 'polypeptide(L)'
;MECPSENKQFLSVFFSNLKEAVKEKFEDEEFDPTGIICDEASCNWQAMQEIFRRDLVERSKSCDFHYNQSINRTKGKITTGDDDKEIFKTLATDLMEAITSPQYEKTKDALQMFIGTNENLTFLNNWLTWWNKRRAHWCYAFRPDHFAPGANLAEEERIEVGLQQVPNCSCPFKTKNPSKICMHIVFALLRYFDVDENSMLLHQLAYTKSEFNKLKNSLVEIRTNNESLEQSWILSRKEKLPGKIPNCSGCKAKSIMPGDLHIYVKGKIVLKNNIQKDVTFRFCPDSKCLKNILTWSNLKPFTCAFVDF
;
A
#
# COMPACT_ATOMS: atom_id res chain seq x y z
N MET A 1 -20.51 -4.00 10.58
CA MET A 1 -21.37 -4.90 9.80
C MET A 1 -20.41 -5.84 9.08
N GLU A 2 -20.33 -7.10 9.51
CA GLU A 2 -19.42 -8.08 8.90
C GLU A 2 -19.97 -8.47 7.54
N CYS A 3 -19.11 -8.49 6.52
CA CYS A 3 -19.48 -8.79 5.13
C CYS A 3 -19.49 -10.32 4.92
N PRO A 4 -20.66 -10.97 4.74
CA PRO A 4 -20.77 -12.42 4.70
C PRO A 4 -20.23 -13.05 3.41
N SER A 5 -19.98 -12.25 2.36
CA SER A 5 -19.42 -12.73 1.09
C SER A 5 -18.96 -11.56 0.23
N GLU A 6 -17.84 -11.67 -0.49
CA GLU A 6 -17.51 -10.73 -1.57
C GLU A 6 -18.48 -10.92 -2.74
N ASN A 7 -19.47 -10.04 -2.84
CA ASN A 7 -20.39 -9.98 -3.96
C ASN A 7 -20.45 -8.56 -4.51
N LYS A 8 -21.03 -8.41 -5.71
CA LYS A 8 -21.14 -7.13 -6.40
C LYS A 8 -21.72 -6.03 -5.50
N GLN A 9 -22.75 -6.33 -4.71
CA GLN A 9 -23.43 -5.37 -3.85
C GLN A 9 -22.49 -4.80 -2.78
N PHE A 10 -21.74 -5.67 -2.09
CA PHE A 10 -20.79 -5.22 -1.06
C PHE A 10 -19.61 -4.46 -1.63
N LEU A 11 -19.09 -4.88 -2.79
CA LEU A 11 -18.01 -4.14 -3.45
C LEU A 11 -18.49 -2.79 -3.97
N SER A 12 -19.73 -2.68 -4.43
CA SER A 12 -20.34 -1.41 -4.81
C SER A 12 -20.47 -0.47 -3.61
N VAL A 13 -20.89 -0.99 -2.45
CA VAL A 13 -20.91 -0.23 -1.18
C VAL A 13 -19.50 0.20 -0.77
N PHE A 14 -18.51 -0.69 -0.89
CA PHE A 14 -17.12 -0.35 -0.60
C PHE A 14 -16.61 0.81 -1.49
N PHE A 15 -16.78 0.71 -2.81
CA PHE A 15 -16.32 1.75 -3.72
C PHE A 15 -17.11 3.06 -3.56
N SER A 16 -18.40 3.00 -3.22
CA SER A 16 -19.22 4.17 -2.90
C SER A 16 -18.71 4.88 -1.65
N ASN A 17 -18.53 4.13 -0.56
CA ASN A 17 -18.00 4.66 0.70
C ASN A 17 -16.58 5.22 0.52
N LEU A 18 -15.76 4.58 -0.31
CA LEU A 18 -14.43 5.07 -0.65
C LEU A 18 -14.52 6.42 -1.36
N LYS A 19 -15.38 6.53 -2.38
CA LYS A 19 -15.61 7.77 -3.12
C LYS A 19 -16.11 8.90 -2.22
N GLU A 20 -17.05 8.62 -1.33
CA GLU A 20 -17.59 9.56 -0.34
C GLU A 20 -16.52 10.00 0.67
N ALA A 21 -15.80 9.05 1.27
CA ALA A 21 -14.76 9.37 2.26
C ALA A 21 -13.62 10.20 1.67
N VAL A 22 -13.26 9.99 0.40
CA VAL A 22 -12.29 10.84 -0.30
C VAL A 22 -12.89 12.23 -0.55
N LYS A 23 -14.13 12.32 -1.06
CA LYS A 23 -14.79 13.61 -1.28
C LYS A 23 -14.88 14.45 0.00
N GLU A 24 -15.25 13.84 1.12
CA GLU A 24 -15.32 14.51 2.43
C GLU A 24 -13.95 15.00 2.91
N LYS A 25 -12.89 14.26 2.59
CA LYS A 25 -11.53 14.56 3.06
C LYS A 25 -10.83 15.64 2.24
N PHE A 26 -11.12 15.75 0.95
CA PHE A 26 -10.39 16.61 0.02
C PHE A 26 -11.23 17.77 -0.55
N GLU A 27 -12.41 18.07 0.04
CA GLU A 27 -13.26 19.23 -0.27
C GLU A 27 -13.45 19.48 -1.79
N ASP A 28 -14.30 18.66 -2.39
CA ASP A 28 -14.94 18.85 -3.72
C ASP A 28 -14.14 18.53 -5.00
N GLU A 29 -12.97 17.87 -4.91
CA GLU A 29 -12.45 17.13 -6.07
C GLU A 29 -13.17 15.77 -6.20
N GLU A 30 -13.83 15.54 -7.34
CA GLU A 30 -14.42 14.25 -7.65
C GLU A 30 -13.31 13.18 -7.60
N PHE A 31 -13.46 12.17 -6.72
CA PHE A 31 -12.49 11.07 -6.66
C PHE A 31 -12.48 10.29 -7.98
N ASP A 32 -11.54 10.66 -8.83
CA ASP A 32 -11.28 10.07 -10.15
C ASP A 32 -9.83 9.55 -10.17
N PRO A 33 -9.59 8.33 -9.64
CA PRO A 33 -8.26 7.77 -9.61
C PRO A 33 -7.70 7.56 -11.03
N THR A 34 -6.38 7.54 -11.17
CA THR A 34 -5.71 7.25 -12.46
C THR A 34 -6.09 5.86 -13.01
N GLY A 35 -6.37 4.92 -12.13
CA GLY A 35 -6.93 3.60 -12.40
C GLY A 35 -6.92 2.77 -11.11
N ILE A 36 -7.61 1.62 -11.12
CA ILE A 36 -7.66 0.71 -9.97
C ILE A 36 -6.92 -0.57 -10.32
N ILE A 37 -6.14 -1.08 -9.36
CA ILE A 37 -5.55 -2.43 -9.41
C ILE A 37 -6.35 -3.30 -8.47
N CYS A 38 -6.97 -4.35 -9.01
CA CYS A 38 -7.72 -5.32 -8.21
C CYS A 38 -7.47 -6.74 -8.70
N ASP A 39 -7.97 -7.73 -7.95
CA ASP A 39 -7.97 -9.09 -8.45
C ASP A 39 -8.96 -9.24 -9.63
N GLU A 40 -8.93 -10.39 -10.30
CA GLU A 40 -9.88 -10.68 -11.39
C GLU A 40 -11.21 -11.26 -10.90
N ALA A 41 -11.62 -10.97 -9.66
CA ALA A 41 -12.97 -11.30 -9.22
C ALA A 41 -13.97 -10.48 -10.03
N SER A 42 -14.92 -11.14 -10.70
CA SER A 42 -15.90 -10.48 -11.57
C SER A 42 -16.68 -9.38 -10.88
N CYS A 43 -16.87 -9.48 -9.56
CA CYS A 43 -17.59 -8.50 -8.78
C CYS A 43 -16.84 -7.17 -8.64
N ASN A 44 -15.51 -7.15 -8.70
CA ASN A 44 -14.71 -5.92 -8.67
C ASN A 44 -14.94 -5.09 -9.94
N TRP A 45 -14.77 -5.71 -11.10
CA TRP A 45 -15.00 -5.06 -12.40
C TRP A 45 -16.42 -4.53 -12.56
N GLN A 46 -17.42 -5.32 -12.14
CA GLN A 46 -18.82 -4.89 -12.18
C GLN A 46 -19.12 -3.73 -11.24
N ALA A 47 -18.58 -3.75 -10.02
CA ALA A 47 -18.77 -2.66 -9.06
C ALA A 47 -18.04 -1.38 -9.50
N MET A 48 -16.83 -1.50 -10.05
CA MET A 48 -16.11 -0.35 -10.61
C MET A 48 -16.88 0.30 -11.75
N GLN A 49 -17.44 -0.50 -12.67
CA GLN A 49 -18.24 0.00 -13.78
C GLN A 49 -19.54 0.70 -13.33
N GLU A 50 -20.07 0.33 -12.16
CA GLU A 50 -21.30 0.94 -11.61
C GLU A 50 -21.02 2.25 -10.87
N ILE A 51 -19.91 2.32 -10.12
CA ILE A 51 -19.61 3.45 -9.22
C ILE A 51 -18.76 4.54 -9.88
N PHE A 52 -17.89 4.15 -10.81
CA PHE A 52 -16.98 5.06 -11.49
C PHE A 52 -17.36 5.28 -12.95
N ARG A 53 -16.74 6.29 -13.55
CA ARG A 53 -16.89 6.56 -14.97
C ARG A 53 -16.32 5.41 -15.78
N ARG A 54 -16.89 5.18 -16.98
CA ARG A 54 -16.57 4.02 -17.83
C ARG A 54 -15.10 3.97 -18.23
N ASP A 55 -14.46 5.13 -18.42
CA ASP A 55 -13.05 5.27 -18.76
C ASP A 55 -12.12 4.82 -17.62
N LEU A 56 -12.56 4.82 -16.35
CA LEU A 56 -11.75 4.32 -15.24
C LEU A 56 -11.50 2.81 -15.39
N VAL A 57 -12.51 2.05 -15.83
CA VAL A 57 -12.39 0.61 -16.04
C VAL A 57 -11.37 0.33 -17.15
N GLU A 58 -11.35 1.17 -18.19
CA GLU A 58 -10.40 1.07 -19.30
C GLU A 58 -8.97 1.38 -18.85
N ARG A 59 -8.78 2.24 -17.84
CA ARG A 59 -7.47 2.55 -17.22
C ARG A 59 -7.09 1.62 -16.06
N SER A 60 -7.95 0.67 -15.69
CA SER A 60 -7.73 -0.27 -14.58
C SER A 60 -7.09 -1.57 -15.05
N LYS A 61 -6.39 -2.27 -14.15
CA LYS A 61 -5.69 -3.52 -14.50
C LYS A 61 -5.83 -4.59 -13.41
N SER A 62 -5.66 -5.84 -13.82
CA SER A 62 -5.53 -6.95 -12.88
C SER A 62 -4.24 -6.80 -12.08
N CYS A 63 -4.25 -7.32 -10.87
CA CYS A 63 -3.06 -7.39 -10.03
C CYS A 63 -2.07 -8.47 -10.52
N ASP A 64 -0.85 -8.05 -10.88
CA ASP A 64 0.24 -8.93 -11.35
C ASP A 64 0.55 -10.05 -10.34
N PHE A 65 0.46 -9.76 -9.04
CA PHE A 65 0.61 -10.77 -7.98
C PHE A 65 -0.46 -11.87 -8.08
N HIS A 66 -1.72 -11.51 -8.30
CA HIS A 66 -2.81 -12.49 -8.39
C HIS A 66 -2.69 -13.34 -9.66
N TYR A 67 -2.18 -12.77 -10.76
CA TYR A 67 -1.81 -13.54 -11.94
C TYR A 67 -0.72 -14.57 -11.61
N ASN A 68 0.38 -14.15 -10.99
CA ASN A 68 1.49 -15.02 -10.54
C ASN A 68 1.05 -16.09 -9.53
N GLN A 69 0.15 -15.74 -8.60
CA GLN A 69 -0.44 -16.69 -7.67
C GLN A 69 -1.29 -17.73 -8.40
N SER A 70 -2.02 -17.33 -9.45
CA SER A 70 -2.77 -18.25 -10.30
C SER A 70 -1.85 -19.22 -11.04
N ILE A 71 -0.68 -18.77 -11.50
CA ILE A 71 0.35 -19.63 -12.10
C ILE A 71 0.79 -20.67 -11.07
N ASN A 72 1.20 -20.25 -9.88
CA ASN A 72 1.70 -21.17 -8.85
C ASN A 72 0.65 -22.19 -8.41
N ARG A 73 -0.62 -21.78 -8.25
CA ARG A 73 -1.73 -22.69 -7.93
C ARG A 73 -2.00 -23.70 -9.04
N THR A 74 -1.87 -23.28 -10.29
CA THR A 74 -2.10 -24.14 -11.46
C THR A 74 -0.93 -25.09 -11.68
N LYS A 75 0.31 -24.60 -11.52
CA LYS A 75 1.55 -25.39 -11.49
C LYS A 75 1.47 -26.53 -10.47
N GLY A 76 0.94 -26.26 -9.27
CA GLY A 76 0.76 -27.27 -8.23
C GLY A 76 -0.20 -28.42 -8.59
N LYS A 77 -1.00 -28.28 -9.66
CA LYS A 77 -1.91 -29.32 -10.17
C LYS A 77 -1.28 -30.18 -11.26
N ILE A 78 -0.13 -29.79 -11.81
CA ILE A 78 0.59 -30.55 -12.84
C ILE A 78 1.26 -31.75 -12.18
N THR A 79 0.93 -32.96 -12.65
CA THR A 79 1.41 -34.23 -12.10
C THR A 79 2.42 -34.95 -12.98
N THR A 80 2.68 -34.43 -14.19
CA THR A 80 3.49 -35.09 -15.22
C THR A 80 5.00 -35.01 -14.99
N GLY A 81 5.46 -34.07 -14.15
CA GLY A 81 6.87 -33.93 -13.78
C GLY A 81 7.20 -32.49 -13.38
N ASP A 82 8.41 -32.26 -12.88
CA ASP A 82 8.87 -30.92 -12.53
C ASP A 82 9.29 -30.09 -13.77
N ASP A 83 9.76 -30.75 -14.83
CA ASP A 83 10.07 -30.08 -16.10
C ASP A 83 8.83 -29.40 -16.71
N ASP A 84 7.71 -30.13 -16.78
CA ASP A 84 6.43 -29.59 -17.28
C ASP A 84 5.92 -28.43 -16.42
N LYS A 85 6.15 -28.49 -15.11
CA LYS A 85 5.80 -27.42 -14.19
C LYS A 85 6.60 -26.15 -14.45
N GLU A 86 7.89 -26.26 -14.75
CA GLU A 86 8.72 -25.10 -15.11
C GLU A 86 8.41 -24.59 -16.51
N ILE A 87 8.19 -25.47 -17.49
CA ILE A 87 7.77 -25.07 -18.85
C ILE A 87 6.46 -24.28 -18.79
N PHE A 88 5.45 -24.77 -18.06
CA PHE A 88 4.21 -24.04 -17.85
C PHE A 88 4.44 -22.68 -17.21
N LYS A 89 5.24 -22.61 -16.14
CA LYS A 89 5.52 -21.37 -15.42
C LYS A 89 6.19 -20.34 -16.33
N THR A 90 7.23 -20.74 -17.07
CA THR A 90 7.95 -19.87 -18.00
C THR A 90 7.01 -19.33 -19.07
N LEU A 91 6.26 -20.19 -19.76
CA LEU A 91 5.33 -19.76 -20.82
C LEU A 91 4.21 -18.87 -20.29
N ALA A 92 3.71 -19.14 -19.07
CA ALA A 92 2.69 -18.31 -18.43
C ALA A 92 3.22 -16.93 -17.99
N THR A 93 4.46 -16.85 -17.53
CA THR A 93 5.16 -15.57 -17.26
C THR A 93 5.41 -14.80 -18.55
N ASP A 94 5.94 -15.47 -19.59
CA ASP A 94 6.23 -14.87 -20.90
C ASP A 94 4.95 -14.32 -21.56
N LEU A 95 3.79 -14.92 -21.31
CA LEU A 95 2.49 -14.40 -21.76
C LEU A 95 2.15 -13.05 -21.13
N MET A 96 2.45 -12.85 -19.84
CA MET A 96 2.20 -11.59 -19.14
C MET A 96 3.16 -10.51 -19.60
N GLU A 97 4.44 -10.88 -19.73
CA GLU A 97 5.54 -9.98 -20.07
C GLU A 97 5.64 -9.68 -21.57
N ALA A 98 4.83 -10.33 -22.41
CA ALA A 98 4.76 -10.03 -23.83
C ALA A 98 4.47 -8.53 -24.05
N ILE A 99 5.37 -7.83 -24.74
CA ILE A 99 5.27 -6.37 -24.97
C ILE A 99 4.47 -6.08 -26.24
N THR A 100 4.35 -7.05 -27.15
CA THR A 100 3.65 -6.88 -28.42
C THR A 100 2.64 -7.99 -28.66
N SER A 101 1.56 -7.68 -29.39
CA SER A 101 0.55 -8.68 -29.75
C SER A 101 1.14 -9.89 -30.49
N PRO A 102 2.09 -9.75 -31.45
CA PRO A 102 2.74 -10.91 -32.07
C PRO A 102 3.54 -11.77 -31.10
N GLN A 103 4.24 -11.16 -30.13
CA GLN A 103 4.95 -11.91 -29.09
C GLN A 103 3.96 -12.70 -28.23
N TYR A 104 2.85 -12.08 -27.83
CA TYR A 104 1.80 -12.75 -27.06
C TYR A 104 1.24 -13.96 -27.81
N GLU A 105 0.83 -13.79 -29.07
CA GLU A 105 0.25 -14.89 -29.86
C GLU A 105 1.25 -16.03 -30.04
N LYS A 106 2.53 -15.72 -30.29
CA LYS A 106 3.60 -16.73 -30.37
C LYS A 106 3.74 -17.51 -29.06
N THR A 107 3.75 -16.84 -27.91
CA THR A 107 3.85 -17.52 -26.61
C THR A 107 2.57 -18.30 -26.29
N LYS A 108 1.40 -17.79 -26.67
CA LYS A 108 0.11 -18.48 -26.51
C LYS A 108 0.09 -19.78 -27.31
N ASP A 109 0.53 -19.74 -28.55
CA ASP A 109 0.62 -20.91 -29.42
C ASP A 109 1.62 -21.92 -28.87
N ALA A 110 2.78 -21.48 -28.35
CA ALA A 110 3.74 -22.34 -27.69
C ALA A 110 3.15 -23.02 -26.44
N LEU A 111 2.41 -22.29 -25.61
CA LEU A 111 1.70 -22.86 -24.46
C LEU A 111 0.63 -23.85 -24.91
N GLN A 112 -0.08 -23.56 -25.99
CA GLN A 112 -1.14 -24.43 -26.52
C GLN A 112 -0.56 -25.72 -27.13
N MET A 113 0.59 -25.64 -27.80
CA MET A 113 1.36 -26.80 -28.24
C MET A 113 1.84 -27.63 -27.04
N PHE A 114 2.39 -27.00 -26.00
CA PHE A 114 2.79 -27.68 -24.77
C PHE A 114 1.62 -28.40 -24.11
N ILE A 115 0.44 -27.78 -24.02
CA ILE A 115 -0.78 -28.44 -23.50
C ILE A 115 -1.15 -29.67 -24.34
N GLY A 116 -0.90 -29.63 -25.66
CA GLY A 116 -1.18 -30.73 -26.58
C GLY A 116 -0.19 -31.90 -26.52
N THR A 117 0.96 -31.78 -25.84
CA THR A 117 1.94 -32.88 -25.76
C THR A 117 1.50 -33.99 -24.82
N ASN A 118 0.60 -33.71 -23.88
CA ASN A 118 0.18 -34.67 -22.86
C ASN A 118 -1.28 -34.44 -22.42
N GLU A 119 -2.10 -35.50 -22.45
CA GLU A 119 -3.51 -35.43 -22.06
C GLU A 119 -3.72 -34.92 -20.62
N ASN A 120 -2.77 -35.18 -19.72
CA ASN A 120 -2.82 -34.75 -18.32
C ASN A 120 -2.64 -33.24 -18.16
N LEU A 121 -2.25 -32.52 -19.23
CA LEU A 121 -2.11 -31.06 -19.24
C LEU A 121 -3.35 -30.36 -19.80
N THR A 122 -4.31 -31.09 -20.38
CA THR A 122 -5.49 -30.51 -21.05
C THR A 122 -6.34 -29.61 -20.15
N PHE A 123 -6.31 -29.80 -18.83
CA PHE A 123 -6.99 -28.93 -17.87
C PHE A 123 -6.50 -27.48 -17.91
N LEU A 124 -5.26 -27.25 -18.35
CA LEU A 124 -4.66 -25.92 -18.54
C LEU A 124 -5.39 -25.12 -19.62
N ASN A 125 -6.10 -25.75 -20.57
CA ASN A 125 -6.90 -25.04 -21.56
C ASN A 125 -7.94 -24.12 -20.93
N ASN A 126 -8.54 -24.54 -19.80
CA ASN A 126 -9.51 -23.72 -19.09
C ASN A 126 -8.84 -22.48 -18.48
N TRP A 127 -7.64 -22.64 -17.91
CA TRP A 127 -6.85 -21.54 -17.36
C TRP A 127 -6.44 -20.57 -18.47
N LEU A 128 -5.87 -21.08 -19.57
CA LEU A 128 -5.44 -20.28 -20.71
C LEU A 128 -6.61 -19.52 -21.36
N THR A 129 -7.73 -20.21 -21.59
CA THR A 129 -8.93 -19.59 -22.16
C THR A 129 -9.46 -18.47 -21.29
N TRP A 130 -9.45 -18.67 -19.97
CA TRP A 130 -9.98 -17.69 -19.03
C TRP A 130 -9.14 -16.41 -18.99
N TRP A 131 -7.81 -16.53 -18.95
CA TRP A 131 -6.91 -15.38 -18.96
C TRP A 131 -6.84 -14.71 -20.34
N ASN A 132 -6.84 -15.47 -21.43
CA ASN A 132 -6.83 -14.92 -22.79
C ASN A 132 -8.06 -14.05 -23.09
N LYS A 133 -9.24 -14.45 -22.61
CA LYS A 133 -10.47 -13.62 -22.71
C LYS A 133 -10.33 -12.26 -22.03
N ARG A 134 -9.39 -12.12 -21.09
CA ARG A 134 -9.15 -10.94 -20.24
C ARG A 134 -7.79 -10.29 -20.49
N ARG A 135 -7.09 -10.65 -21.56
CA ARG A 135 -5.69 -10.21 -21.83
C ARG A 135 -5.48 -8.70 -21.79
N ALA A 136 -6.50 -7.91 -22.10
CA ALA A 136 -6.46 -6.45 -21.99
C ALA A 136 -6.22 -5.94 -20.55
N HIS A 137 -6.52 -6.74 -19.52
CA HIS A 137 -6.41 -6.30 -18.13
C HIS A 137 -5.05 -6.61 -17.49
N TRP A 138 -4.28 -7.58 -17.99
CA TRP A 138 -3.08 -8.08 -17.30
C TRP A 138 -1.84 -8.20 -18.20
N CYS A 139 -2.02 -8.41 -19.51
CA CYS A 139 -0.89 -8.59 -20.41
C CYS A 139 -0.34 -7.24 -20.87
N TYR A 140 0.99 -7.11 -20.88
CA TYR A 140 1.65 -5.85 -21.19
C TYR A 140 1.39 -5.39 -22.63
N ALA A 141 1.21 -6.32 -23.57
CA ALA A 141 0.92 -6.02 -24.97
C ALA A 141 -0.46 -5.39 -25.22
N PHE A 142 -1.41 -5.53 -24.30
CA PHE A 142 -2.81 -5.13 -24.52
C PHE A 142 -3.35 -4.16 -23.47
N ARG A 143 -2.62 -3.96 -22.37
CA ARG A 143 -3.01 -2.97 -21.35
C ARG A 143 -2.74 -1.54 -21.88
N PRO A 144 -3.49 -0.52 -21.43
CA PRO A 144 -3.22 0.85 -21.82
C PRO A 144 -1.88 1.32 -21.23
N ASP A 145 -0.91 1.65 -22.10
CA ASP A 145 0.39 2.19 -21.68
C ASP A 145 0.29 3.59 -21.07
N HIS A 146 -0.73 4.36 -21.46
CA HIS A 146 -1.00 5.68 -20.93
C HIS A 146 -2.05 5.56 -19.81
N PHE A 147 -1.66 5.93 -18.58
CA PHE A 147 -2.53 6.03 -17.40
C PHE A 147 -2.91 4.74 -16.67
N ALA A 148 -2.39 3.56 -17.04
CA ALA A 148 -2.55 2.40 -16.16
C ALA A 148 -1.74 2.58 -14.86
N PRO A 149 -2.31 2.28 -13.68
CA PRO A 149 -1.61 2.40 -12.42
C PRO A 149 -0.39 1.46 -12.38
N GLY A 150 0.73 1.96 -11.86
CA GLY A 150 1.93 1.15 -11.58
C GLY A 150 1.61 0.04 -10.58
N ALA A 151 2.27 -1.11 -10.69
CA ALA A 151 2.05 -2.23 -9.77
C ALA A 151 2.15 -1.75 -8.32
N ASN A 152 1.26 -2.27 -7.47
CA ASN A 152 1.13 -1.84 -6.09
C ASN A 152 2.46 -2.13 -5.37
N LEU A 153 3.19 -1.08 -4.93
CA LEU A 153 4.39 -1.19 -4.08
C LEU A 153 4.09 -1.76 -2.69
N ALA A 154 2.86 -2.22 -2.44
CA ALA A 154 2.40 -2.76 -1.16
C ALA A 154 3.16 -4.02 -0.70
N GLU A 155 3.97 -4.67 -1.56
CA GLU A 155 4.77 -5.84 -1.17
C GLU A 155 6.28 -5.78 -1.55
N GLU A 156 6.76 -4.74 -2.24
CA GLU A 156 8.17 -4.70 -2.71
C GLU A 156 9.19 -4.18 -1.67
N GLU A 157 8.77 -3.60 -0.54
CA GLU A 157 9.67 -3.42 0.61
C GLU A 157 9.66 -4.67 1.50
N ARG A 158 10.31 -5.75 1.05
CA ARG A 158 10.85 -6.74 1.98
C ARG A 158 12.02 -6.12 2.74
N ILE A 159 11.74 -5.45 3.84
CA ILE A 159 12.75 -5.28 4.90
C ILE A 159 12.88 -6.66 5.55
N GLU A 160 14.01 -7.33 5.32
CA GLU A 160 14.39 -8.53 6.07
C GLU A 160 14.57 -8.16 7.55
N VAL A 161 13.51 -8.31 8.33
CA VAL A 161 13.60 -8.37 9.79
C VAL A 161 13.89 -9.83 10.13
N GLY A 162 15.13 -10.10 10.55
CA GLY A 162 15.55 -11.44 10.94
C GLY A 162 14.80 -11.94 12.18
N LEU A 163 13.71 -12.67 11.96
CA LEU A 163 13.01 -13.42 13.00
C LEU A 163 13.58 -14.84 13.07
N GLN A 164 14.12 -15.25 14.22
CA GLN A 164 14.89 -16.50 14.40
C GLN A 164 14.11 -17.80 14.15
N GLN A 165 12.77 -17.76 14.06
CA GLN A 165 11.96 -18.83 13.44
C GLN A 165 10.74 -18.21 12.77
N VAL A 166 10.53 -18.54 11.49
CA VAL A 166 9.46 -17.99 10.65
C VAL A 166 8.17 -18.77 10.88
N PRO A 167 7.05 -18.13 11.31
CA PRO A 167 5.76 -18.79 11.30
C PRO A 167 5.16 -18.71 9.89
N ASN A 168 4.66 -19.83 9.37
CA ASN A 168 3.91 -19.87 8.11
C ASN A 168 2.46 -19.40 8.28
N CYS A 169 1.93 -18.66 7.29
CA CYS A 169 0.49 -18.33 7.18
C CYS A 169 0.04 -18.41 5.71
N SER A 170 -1.11 -19.05 5.44
CA SER A 170 -1.68 -19.19 4.10
C SER A 170 -3.19 -18.93 4.09
N CYS A 171 -3.59 -17.72 4.50
CA CYS A 171 -4.98 -17.43 4.85
C CYS A 171 -5.53 -16.18 4.12
N PRO A 172 -6.65 -16.36 3.38
CA PRO A 172 -7.90 -15.60 3.47
C PRO A 172 -8.70 -16.00 4.74
N PHE A 173 -8.30 -15.45 5.89
CA PHE A 173 -8.81 -15.58 7.27
C PHE A 173 -8.75 -16.92 8.03
N LYS A 174 -7.98 -17.92 7.61
CA LYS A 174 -7.84 -19.13 8.46
C LYS A 174 -7.09 -18.81 9.77
N THR A 175 -7.83 -18.97 10.86
CA THR A 175 -7.66 -20.22 11.59
C THR A 175 -8.98 -20.95 11.80
N LYS A 176 -8.95 -22.26 11.52
CA LYS A 176 -9.87 -23.28 12.06
C LYS A 176 -9.63 -23.50 13.57
N ASN A 177 -9.11 -22.48 14.26
CA ASN A 177 -8.64 -22.55 15.64
C ASN A 177 -8.53 -21.11 16.17
N PRO A 178 -9.50 -20.61 16.96
CA PRO A 178 -9.67 -19.19 17.32
C PRO A 178 -8.60 -18.67 18.29
N SER A 179 -7.34 -19.07 18.12
CA SER A 179 -6.21 -18.82 19.01
C SER A 179 -4.98 -18.26 18.28
N LYS A 180 -5.03 -18.04 16.95
CA LYS A 180 -3.88 -17.50 16.18
C LYS A 180 -4.28 -16.38 15.22
N ILE A 181 -3.46 -15.32 15.20
CA ILE A 181 -3.67 -14.08 14.45
C ILE A 181 -2.96 -14.12 13.10
N CYS A 182 -3.55 -13.46 12.10
CA CYS A 182 -3.00 -13.39 10.75
C CYS A 182 -1.73 -12.53 10.72
N MET A 183 -0.70 -12.99 10.00
CA MET A 183 0.56 -12.25 9.89
C MET A 183 0.43 -10.91 9.16
N HIS A 184 -0.59 -10.72 8.30
CA HIS A 184 -0.87 -9.41 7.69
C HIS A 184 -1.38 -8.39 8.71
N ILE A 185 -2.14 -8.85 9.72
CA ILE A 185 -2.61 -8.01 10.82
C ILE A 185 -1.43 -7.64 11.71
N VAL A 186 -0.57 -8.61 12.04
CA VAL A 186 0.68 -8.36 12.78
C VAL A 186 1.57 -7.38 12.02
N PHE A 187 1.76 -7.56 10.71
CA PHE A 187 2.51 -6.65 9.86
C PHE A 187 1.89 -5.25 9.87
N ALA A 188 0.57 -5.12 9.71
CA ALA A 188 -0.07 -3.82 9.72
C ALA A 188 0.10 -3.11 11.07
N LEU A 189 -0.02 -3.85 12.18
CA LEU A 189 0.15 -3.32 13.53
C LEU A 189 1.59 -2.85 13.78
N LEU A 190 2.57 -3.67 13.41
CA LEU A 190 4.00 -3.34 13.52
C LEU A 190 4.38 -2.16 12.62
N ARG A 191 3.94 -2.19 11.36
CA ARG A 191 4.47 -1.31 10.31
C ARG A 191 3.72 -0.01 10.14
N TYR A 192 2.39 -0.05 10.26
CA TYR A 192 1.52 1.12 10.02
C TYR A 192 0.96 1.71 11.30
N PHE A 193 0.80 0.91 12.36
CA PHE A 193 0.29 1.39 13.65
C PHE A 193 1.36 1.56 14.73
N ASP A 194 2.63 1.29 14.40
CA ASP A 194 3.82 1.40 15.27
C ASP A 194 3.67 0.66 16.61
N VAL A 195 2.94 -0.47 16.59
CA VAL A 195 2.76 -1.33 17.75
C VAL A 195 4.08 -2.04 18.03
N ASP A 196 4.56 -1.95 19.27
CA ASP A 196 5.81 -2.60 19.70
C ASP A 196 5.78 -4.10 19.42
N GLU A 197 6.90 -4.67 18.97
CA GLU A 197 7.00 -6.09 18.59
C GLU A 197 6.80 -7.07 19.76
N ASN A 198 6.97 -6.59 20.99
CA ASN A 198 6.70 -7.33 22.22
C ASN A 198 5.33 -6.99 22.80
N SER A 199 4.53 -6.18 22.10
CA SER A 199 3.21 -5.77 22.56
C SER A 199 2.23 -6.94 22.51
N MET A 200 1.52 -7.13 23.63
CA MET A 200 0.41 -8.08 23.74
C MET A 200 -0.70 -7.82 22.69
N LEU A 201 -0.79 -6.60 22.15
CA LEU A 201 -1.73 -6.24 21.10
C LEU A 201 -1.52 -7.07 19.82
N LEU A 202 -0.28 -7.42 19.46
CA LEU A 202 0.02 -8.26 18.29
C LEU A 202 -0.52 -9.69 18.42
N HIS A 203 -0.80 -10.09 19.67
CA HIS A 203 -1.32 -11.40 20.05
C HIS A 203 -2.82 -11.37 20.39
N GLN A 204 -3.52 -10.26 20.10
CA GLN A 204 -4.98 -10.16 20.20
C GLN A 204 -5.72 -10.51 18.90
N LEU A 205 -6.74 -11.37 19.02
CA LEU A 205 -7.60 -11.78 17.90
C LEU A 205 -8.68 -10.76 17.55
N ALA A 206 -9.04 -9.92 18.52
CA ALA A 206 -10.03 -8.87 18.37
C ALA A 206 -9.61 -7.67 19.24
N TYR A 207 -9.93 -6.48 18.77
CA TYR A 207 -9.67 -5.23 19.45
C TYR A 207 -10.98 -4.64 19.93
N THR A 208 -11.00 -4.11 21.15
CA THR A 208 -12.12 -3.27 21.57
C THR A 208 -12.15 -2.00 20.73
N LYS A 209 -13.33 -1.38 20.61
CA LYS A 209 -13.50 -0.09 19.91
C LYS A 209 -12.53 0.99 20.44
N SER A 210 -12.20 0.93 21.73
CA SER A 210 -11.24 1.84 22.37
C SER A 210 -9.79 1.55 21.95
N GLU A 211 -9.36 0.29 21.91
CA GLU A 211 -8.02 -0.11 21.44
C GLU A 211 -7.83 0.19 19.96
N PHE A 212 -8.84 -0.09 19.13
CA PHE A 212 -8.79 0.24 17.71
C PHE A 212 -8.73 1.75 17.45
N ASN A 213 -9.44 2.57 18.25
CA ASN A 213 -9.32 4.02 18.16
C ASN A 213 -7.94 4.54 18.57
N LYS A 214 -7.25 3.90 19.53
CA LYS A 214 -5.86 4.24 19.89
C LYS A 214 -4.88 3.90 18.78
N LEU A 215 -5.08 2.78 18.09
CA LEU A 215 -4.31 2.41 16.89
C LEU A 215 -4.61 3.37 15.73
N LYS A 216 -5.88 3.68 15.46
CA LYS A 216 -6.27 4.65 14.44
C LYS A 216 -5.63 6.03 14.65
N ASN A 217 -5.42 6.44 15.90
CA ASN A 217 -4.78 7.70 16.25
C ASN A 217 -3.25 7.70 16.09
N SER A 218 -2.60 6.55 15.85
CA SER A 218 -1.15 6.47 15.56
C SER A 218 -0.80 6.58 14.06
N LEU A 219 -1.80 6.50 13.16
CA LEU A 219 -1.65 6.75 11.73
C LEU A 219 -1.69 8.25 11.40
N VAL A 220 -0.53 8.91 11.33
CA VAL A 220 -0.43 10.29 10.83
C VAL A 220 0.76 10.45 9.88
N GLU A 221 0.47 10.47 8.57
CA GLU A 221 1.19 11.33 7.62
C GLU A 221 0.27 12.51 7.28
N ILE A 222 0.60 13.69 7.82
CA ILE A 222 0.05 14.97 7.39
C ILE A 222 1.14 15.66 6.57
N ARG A 223 0.95 15.78 5.26
CA ARG A 223 1.55 16.85 4.46
C ARG A 223 0.51 17.96 4.34
N THR A 224 0.75 19.09 4.98
CA THR A 224 -0.04 20.31 4.73
C THR A 224 0.76 21.19 3.78
N ASN A 225 0.32 21.26 2.52
CA ASN A 225 0.65 22.39 1.66
C ASN A 225 -0.37 23.47 1.98
N ASN A 226 0.06 24.51 2.69
CA ASN A 226 -0.74 25.72 2.84
C ASN A 226 -0.30 26.67 1.71
N GLU A 227 -1.15 26.85 0.71
CA GLU A 227 -0.89 27.62 -0.52
C GLU A 227 -0.70 29.14 -0.32
N SER A 228 -0.47 29.61 0.91
CA SER A 228 -0.22 31.03 1.16
C SER A 228 1.18 31.38 1.67
N LEU A 229 2.01 30.44 2.15
CA LEU A 229 3.32 30.76 2.74
C LEU A 229 4.36 29.63 2.57
N GLU A 230 5.59 29.98 2.22
CA GLU A 230 6.80 29.15 1.97
C GLU A 230 7.29 28.26 3.14
N GLN A 231 6.44 27.84 4.08
CA GLN A 231 6.82 27.09 5.28
C GLN A 231 6.17 25.71 5.35
N SER A 232 6.94 24.66 5.04
CA SER A 232 6.52 23.26 5.15
C SER A 232 7.01 22.63 6.46
N TRP A 233 6.08 22.08 7.24
CA TRP A 233 6.38 21.28 8.43
C TRP A 233 6.35 19.80 8.07
N ILE A 234 7.43 19.08 8.35
CA ILE A 234 7.62 17.70 7.91
C ILE A 234 7.82 16.81 9.13
N LEU A 235 6.94 15.83 9.32
CA LEU A 235 7.14 14.75 10.29
C LEU A 235 8.07 13.69 9.67
N SER A 236 9.13 13.31 10.38
CA SER A 236 10.07 12.29 9.92
C SER A 236 10.70 11.55 11.10
N ARG A 237 11.26 10.37 10.84
CA ARG A 237 12.18 9.72 11.78
C ARG A 237 13.57 10.33 11.64
N LYS A 238 14.23 10.59 12.77
CA LYS A 238 15.58 11.16 12.76
C LYS A 238 16.58 10.10 12.27
N GLU A 239 17.18 10.34 11.12
CA GLU A 239 18.29 9.49 10.66
C GLU A 239 19.55 9.67 11.51
N LYS A 240 20.40 8.64 11.59
CA LYS A 240 21.70 8.73 12.23
C LYS A 240 22.64 9.53 11.34
N LEU A 241 22.80 10.82 11.65
CA LEU A 241 23.73 11.72 10.95
C LEU A 241 24.85 12.16 11.90
N PRO A 242 26.08 12.36 11.41
CA PRO A 242 27.18 12.88 12.21
C PRO A 242 26.84 14.28 12.73
N GLY A 243 27.08 14.52 14.03
CA GLY A 243 26.84 15.81 14.67
C GLY A 243 26.20 15.68 16.06
N LYS A 244 25.94 16.82 16.69
CA LYS A 244 25.31 16.89 18.01
C LYS A 244 23.83 16.49 17.91
N ILE A 245 23.37 15.69 18.86
CA ILE A 245 21.96 15.32 19.01
C ILE A 245 21.15 16.61 19.20
N PRO A 246 20.18 16.92 18.32
CA PRO A 246 19.40 18.14 18.43
C PRO A 246 18.35 18.00 19.53
N ASN A 247 18.11 19.09 20.26
CA ASN A 247 16.98 19.17 21.19
C ASN A 247 15.75 19.71 20.48
N CYS A 248 14.58 19.34 20.98
CA CYS A 248 13.30 19.92 20.59
C CYS A 248 13.35 21.45 20.70
N SER A 249 12.95 22.12 19.64
CA SER A 249 13.01 23.57 19.51
C SER A 249 11.96 24.27 20.37
N GLY A 250 10.85 23.58 20.67
CA GLY A 250 9.78 24.06 21.56
C GLY A 250 10.10 23.89 23.04
N CYS A 251 10.27 22.66 23.54
CA CYS A 251 10.50 22.45 24.98
C CYS A 251 11.96 22.56 25.43
N LYS A 252 12.94 22.47 24.52
CA LYS A 252 14.39 22.43 24.77
C LYS A 252 14.91 21.27 25.65
N ALA A 253 14.03 20.60 26.39
CA ALA A 253 14.35 19.54 27.34
C ALA A 253 14.52 18.16 26.67
N LYS A 254 13.76 17.88 25.61
CA LYS A 254 13.79 16.57 24.95
C LYS A 254 14.84 16.54 23.84
N SER A 255 15.83 15.67 23.98
CA SER A 255 16.75 15.30 22.90
C SER A 255 16.03 14.45 21.85
N ILE A 256 16.27 14.69 20.57
CA ILE A 256 15.70 13.93 19.45
C ILE A 256 16.76 12.95 18.97
N MET A 257 16.66 11.71 19.45
CA MET A 257 17.60 10.63 19.19
C MET A 257 17.41 10.06 17.77
N PRO A 258 18.43 9.41 17.17
CA PRO A 258 18.22 8.64 15.94
C PRO A 258 17.12 7.60 16.13
N GLY A 259 16.19 7.52 15.16
CA GLY A 259 14.98 6.68 15.23
C GLY A 259 13.74 7.40 15.79
N ASP A 260 13.92 8.47 16.57
CA ASP A 260 12.80 9.22 17.14
C ASP A 260 11.98 9.90 16.05
N LEU A 261 10.66 9.85 16.22
CA LEU A 261 9.73 10.71 15.49
C LEU A 261 9.96 12.16 15.92
N HIS A 262 10.12 13.03 14.94
CA HIS A 262 10.22 14.45 15.15
C HIS A 262 9.64 15.22 13.97
N ILE A 263 9.19 16.43 14.24
CA ILE A 263 8.77 17.35 13.21
C ILE A 263 9.94 18.29 12.93
N TYR A 264 10.22 18.58 11.66
CA TYR A 264 11.18 19.61 11.30
C TYR A 264 10.60 20.60 10.31
N VAL A 265 11.13 21.81 10.37
CA VAL A 265 10.75 22.91 9.50
C VAL A 265 12.01 23.71 9.19
N LYS A 266 12.18 24.10 7.92
CA LYS A 266 13.25 25.01 7.51
C LYS A 266 12.75 26.44 7.73
N GLY A 267 13.58 27.27 8.35
CA GLY A 267 13.27 28.68 8.57
C GLY A 267 14.54 29.50 8.79
N LYS A 268 14.37 30.76 9.15
CA LYS A 268 15.44 31.73 9.39
C LYS A 268 15.43 32.18 10.84
N ILE A 269 16.63 32.37 11.38
CA ILE A 269 16.86 33.02 12.68
C ILE A 269 17.43 34.41 12.46
N VAL A 270 17.06 35.38 13.30
CA VAL A 270 17.66 36.71 13.30
C VAL A 270 18.70 36.81 14.42
N LEU A 271 19.96 37.01 14.03
CA LEU A 271 21.08 37.17 14.97
C LEU A 271 21.23 38.64 15.40
N LYS A 272 22.02 38.89 16.46
CA LYS A 272 22.45 40.25 16.82
C LYS A 272 23.12 40.88 15.59
N ASN A 273 22.69 42.08 15.19
CA ASN A 273 23.04 42.81 13.96
C ASN A 273 22.18 42.52 12.71
N ASN A 274 20.95 42.00 12.87
CA ASN A 274 20.00 41.75 11.77
C ASN A 274 20.48 40.74 10.70
N ILE A 275 21.53 39.96 10.99
CA ILE A 275 21.99 38.90 10.11
C ILE A 275 21.01 37.73 10.19
N GLN A 276 20.46 37.33 9.04
CA GLN A 276 19.58 36.17 8.93
C GLN A 276 20.38 34.91 8.59
N LYS A 277 20.05 33.78 9.22
CA LYS A 277 20.65 32.48 8.92
C LYS A 277 19.58 31.42 8.74
N ASP A 278 19.69 30.61 7.69
CA ASP A 278 18.84 29.45 7.48
C ASP A 278 19.17 28.34 8.48
N VAL A 279 18.14 27.82 9.14
CA VAL A 279 18.22 26.81 10.18
C VAL A 279 17.08 25.81 10.01
N THR A 280 17.40 24.54 10.22
CA THR A 280 16.39 23.48 10.37
C THR A 280 16.02 23.37 11.84
N PHE A 281 14.80 23.79 12.18
CA PHE A 281 14.25 23.60 13.51
C PHE A 281 13.65 22.21 13.62
N ARG A 282 13.87 21.55 14.76
CA ARG A 282 13.34 20.21 15.03
C ARG A 282 12.53 20.24 16.32
N PHE A 283 11.36 19.65 16.33
CA PHE A 283 10.40 19.63 17.43
C PHE A 283 10.05 18.18 17.76
N CYS A 284 9.83 17.87 19.04
CA CYS A 284 9.13 16.65 19.40
C CYS A 284 7.66 16.78 18.96
N PRO A 285 6.95 15.66 18.74
CA PRO A 285 5.58 15.66 18.22
C PRO A 285 4.53 16.13 19.24
N ASP A 286 4.93 16.74 20.36
CA ASP A 286 4.02 17.31 21.34
C ASP A 286 3.39 18.60 20.77
N SER A 287 2.05 18.66 20.75
CA SER A 287 1.30 19.80 20.23
C SER A 287 1.66 21.12 20.93
N LYS A 288 2.01 21.10 22.22
CA LYS A 288 2.48 22.28 22.96
C LYS A 288 3.81 22.79 22.41
N CYS A 289 4.69 21.89 21.99
CA CYS A 289 5.99 22.26 21.41
C CYS A 289 5.85 22.88 20.02
N LEU A 290 4.86 22.45 19.23
CA LEU A 290 4.58 22.98 17.89
C LEU A 290 3.91 24.36 17.92
N LYS A 291 3.17 24.64 18.99
CA LYS A 291 2.60 25.98 19.27
C LYS A 291 3.65 26.93 19.88
N ASN A 292 4.67 26.40 20.56
CA ASN A 292 5.73 27.18 21.18
C ASN A 292 6.86 27.55 20.21
N ILE A 293 6.60 28.55 19.37
CA ILE A 293 7.56 29.05 18.39
C ILE A 293 8.55 30.05 19.01
N LEU A 294 9.78 29.99 18.53
CA LEU A 294 10.87 30.85 18.97
C LEU A 294 10.67 32.26 18.40
N THR A 295 10.56 33.26 19.28
CA THR A 295 10.31 34.67 18.93
C THR A 295 11.38 35.31 18.05
N TRP A 296 12.58 34.72 18.02
CA TRP A 296 13.72 35.14 17.20
C TRP A 296 13.84 34.38 15.87
N SER A 297 12.80 33.64 15.49
CA SER A 297 12.70 32.95 14.20
C SER A 297 11.57 33.55 13.35
N ASN A 298 11.63 33.34 12.04
CA ASN A 298 10.53 33.69 11.12
C ASN A 298 9.43 32.62 11.07
N LEU A 299 9.49 31.60 11.93
CA LEU A 299 8.52 30.51 11.91
C LEU A 299 7.14 31.04 12.31
N LYS A 300 6.11 30.59 11.60
CA LYS A 300 4.72 30.75 12.02
C LYS A 300 4.27 29.53 12.84
N PRO A 301 3.43 29.71 13.89
CA PRO A 301 2.88 28.60 14.66
C PRO A 301 2.26 27.54 13.78
N PHE A 302 2.45 26.28 14.16
CA PHE A 302 1.79 25.18 13.48
C PHE A 302 0.27 25.30 13.68
N THR A 303 -0.44 25.62 12.61
CA THR A 303 -1.89 25.84 12.57
C THR A 303 -2.56 24.71 11.79
N CYS A 304 -2.35 23.49 12.25
CA CYS A 304 -3.28 22.41 11.92
C CYS A 304 -4.32 22.37 13.03
N ALA A 305 -5.60 22.23 12.67
CA ALA A 305 -6.66 21.91 13.60
C ALA A 305 -6.40 20.51 14.18
N PHE A 306 -5.49 20.42 15.15
CA PHE A 306 -5.51 19.33 16.11
C PHE A 306 -6.78 19.54 16.93
N VAL A 307 -7.76 18.67 16.74
CA VAL A 307 -8.78 18.44 17.75
C VAL A 307 -8.00 18.10 19.02
N ASP A 308 -8.06 18.97 20.03
CA ASP A 308 -7.42 18.72 21.31
C ASP A 308 -7.94 17.36 21.84
N PHE A 309 -7.02 16.45 22.14
CA PHE A 309 -7.26 15.18 22.83
C PHE A 309 -6.62 15.22 24.22
#